data_AF-A0A7V6RHE1-F1
#
_entry.id   AF-A0A7V6RHE1-F1
#
_cell.length_a   1.000
_cell.length_b   1.000
_cell.length_c   1.000
_cell.angle_alpha   90.00
_cell.angle_beta   90.00
_cell.angle_gamma   90.00
#
_symmetry.space_group_name_H-M   'P 1'
#
loop_
_entity.id
_entity.type
_entity.pdbx_description
1 polymer ?
#
loop_
_entity_poly.entity_id
_entity_poly.type
_entity_poly.pdbx_seq_one_letter_code
_entity_poly.pdbx_strand_id
1 'polypeptide(L)'
;MKKVNNKMTYILNDIISKSNNISLAENIPHLLDDQLKSSKKLSKNYLKYFTKNTNRLVVLRKLNNVKFIDDSYAINNYALCYALEMTNDPIIWISLDNSNIYLSKYLTENIEKKVKIWINISKNNDIHNSIYAYLVPEFYTVKNLSQAIKLAYAFADPGDNILFAPNKSNIISKTYSNKFKKIVNEL
;
A
#
# COMPACT_ATOMS: atom_id res chain seq x y z
N MET A 1 17.88 34.67 -2.00
CA MET A 1 18.02 33.53 -2.95
C MET A 1 18.83 32.44 -2.25
N LYS A 2 18.24 31.28 -1.90
CA LYS A 2 18.95 30.19 -1.19
C LYS A 2 19.66 29.29 -2.21
N LYS A 3 20.96 29.07 -2.01
CA LYS A 3 21.83 28.16 -2.78
C LYS A 3 21.24 26.75 -2.80
N VAL A 4 20.97 26.22 -4.00
CA VAL A 4 20.63 24.81 -4.21
C VAL A 4 21.91 23.99 -4.08
N ASN A 5 21.84 22.89 -3.33
CA ASN A 5 22.97 22.15 -2.80
C ASN A 5 23.55 21.19 -3.88
N ASN A 6 24.83 21.37 -4.24
CA ASN A 6 25.57 20.65 -5.31
C ASN A 6 25.62 19.11 -5.18
N LYS A 7 25.13 18.53 -4.09
CA LYS A 7 25.13 17.08 -3.84
C LYS A 7 23.98 16.35 -4.56
N MET A 8 22.88 17.05 -4.88
CA MET A 8 21.73 16.47 -5.61
C MET A 8 22.00 16.29 -7.11
N THR A 9 22.78 17.20 -7.71
CA THR A 9 23.11 17.17 -9.14
C THR A 9 23.93 15.93 -9.52
N TYR A 10 24.76 15.45 -8.60
CA TYR A 10 25.59 14.27 -8.81
C TYR A 10 24.78 12.95 -8.80
N ILE A 11 23.77 12.87 -7.94
CA ILE A 11 22.90 11.69 -7.81
C ILE A 11 21.99 11.55 -9.05
N LEU A 12 21.49 12.67 -9.57
CA LEU A 12 20.64 12.71 -10.76
C LEU A 12 21.37 12.23 -12.02
N ASN A 13 22.62 12.64 -12.21
CA ASN A 13 23.41 12.24 -13.37
C ASN A 13 23.77 10.75 -13.36
N ASP A 14 23.93 10.15 -12.17
CA ASP A 14 24.25 8.72 -12.01
C ASP A 14 23.03 7.80 -12.24
N ILE A 15 21.81 8.34 -12.09
CA ILE A 15 20.55 7.63 -12.37
C ILE A 15 20.27 7.64 -13.88
N ILE A 16 20.47 8.79 -14.54
CA ILE A 16 20.21 8.97 -15.98
C ILE A 16 21.19 8.15 -16.84
N SER A 17 22.46 8.04 -16.42
CA SER A 17 23.46 7.24 -17.15
C SER A 17 23.17 5.74 -17.14
N LYS A 18 22.38 5.25 -16.16
CA LYS A 18 22.07 3.83 -15.98
C LYS A 18 20.77 3.36 -16.67
N SER A 19 19.94 4.27 -17.20
CA SER A 19 18.59 3.95 -17.71
C SER A 19 18.48 3.84 -19.24
N ASN A 20 19.33 3.05 -19.89
CA ASN A 20 19.32 2.85 -21.34
C ASN A 20 18.51 1.62 -21.83
N ASN A 21 17.39 1.24 -21.20
CA ASN A 21 16.58 0.09 -21.69
C ASN A 21 15.06 0.25 -21.49
N ILE A 22 14.40 0.83 -22.52
CA ILE A 22 13.12 0.50 -23.22
C ILE A 22 11.86 0.01 -22.43
N SER A 23 11.85 -0.09 -21.10
CA SER A 23 10.65 -0.42 -20.28
C SER A 23 9.92 0.81 -19.68
N LEU A 24 10.35 2.02 -20.05
CA LEU A 24 9.98 3.27 -19.38
C LEU A 24 8.55 3.78 -19.62
N ALA A 25 7.78 3.21 -20.55
CA ALA A 25 6.41 3.69 -20.81
C ALA A 25 5.42 3.33 -19.68
N GLU A 26 5.67 2.26 -18.92
CA GLU A 26 4.78 1.82 -17.83
C GLU A 26 5.17 2.40 -16.44
N ASN A 27 6.33 3.06 -16.34
CA ASN A 27 6.93 3.52 -15.06
C ASN A 27 7.02 5.04 -14.90
N ILE A 28 6.27 5.81 -15.70
CA ILE A 28 6.25 7.29 -15.66
C ILE A 28 5.96 7.91 -14.27
N PRO A 29 5.28 7.27 -13.30
CA PRO A 29 5.10 7.88 -11.97
C PRO A 29 6.41 8.12 -11.19
N HIS A 30 7.49 7.36 -11.44
CA HIS A 30 8.75 7.49 -10.69
C HIS A 30 9.62 8.67 -11.18
N LEU A 31 9.49 9.08 -12.44
CA LEU A 31 10.31 10.15 -13.04
C LEU A 31 9.82 11.57 -12.70
N LEU A 32 8.60 11.73 -12.19
CA LEU A 32 8.07 13.03 -11.79
C LEU A 32 8.54 13.47 -10.38
N ASP A 33 9.10 12.56 -9.57
CA ASP A 33 9.35 12.81 -8.14
C ASP A 33 10.44 13.85 -7.84
N ASP A 34 11.42 14.04 -8.74
CA ASP A 34 12.43 15.09 -8.55
C ASP A 34 11.96 16.50 -8.96
N GLN A 35 10.85 16.61 -9.70
CA GLN A 35 10.17 17.90 -9.94
C GLN A 35 9.06 18.20 -8.91
N LEU A 36 8.63 17.22 -8.12
CA LEU A 36 7.41 17.30 -7.29
C LEU A 36 7.57 17.98 -5.92
N LYS A 37 8.80 18.31 -5.48
CA LYS A 37 9.04 18.88 -4.14
C LYS A 37 8.62 20.35 -3.95
N SER A 38 7.99 21.02 -4.92
CA SER A 38 7.75 22.47 -4.82
C SER A 38 6.33 23.01 -5.05
N SER A 39 5.26 22.21 -5.23
CA SER A 39 3.92 22.83 -5.36
C SER A 39 2.75 22.07 -4.71
N LYS A 40 2.02 22.76 -3.81
CA LYS A 40 0.71 22.32 -3.26
C LYS A 40 -0.30 21.92 -4.35
N LYS A 41 -0.12 22.38 -5.59
CA LYS A 41 -0.99 22.13 -6.76
C LYS A 41 -0.87 20.70 -7.31
N LEU A 42 0.30 20.06 -7.19
CA LEU A 42 0.52 18.69 -7.65
C LEU A 42 -0.09 17.64 -6.71
N SER A 43 -0.16 17.90 -5.39
CA SER A 43 -0.88 17.05 -4.44
C SER A 43 -2.36 16.86 -4.85
N LYS A 44 -3.02 17.94 -5.29
CA LYS A 44 -4.41 17.91 -5.78
C LYS A 44 -4.55 17.09 -7.07
N ASN A 45 -3.62 17.19 -8.01
CA ASN A 45 -3.69 16.43 -9.26
C ASN A 45 -3.32 14.95 -9.08
N TYR A 46 -2.40 14.66 -8.15
CA TYR A 46 -2.04 13.32 -7.72
C TYR A 46 -3.21 12.63 -7.02
N LEU A 47 -3.83 13.30 -6.03
CA LEU A 47 -5.12 12.84 -5.47
C LEU A 47 -6.16 12.66 -6.58
N LYS A 48 -6.27 13.61 -7.51
CA LYS A 48 -7.24 13.54 -8.62
C LYS A 48 -7.03 12.31 -9.53
N TYR A 49 -5.79 11.90 -9.74
CA TYR A 49 -5.43 10.70 -10.50
C TYR A 49 -5.89 9.43 -9.78
N PHE A 50 -5.66 9.34 -8.46
CA PHE A 50 -6.11 8.18 -7.67
C PHE A 50 -7.62 8.17 -7.38
N THR A 51 -8.27 9.34 -7.30
CA THR A 51 -9.73 9.43 -7.15
C THR A 51 -10.50 9.08 -8.43
N LYS A 52 -9.86 9.10 -9.61
CA LYS A 52 -10.53 8.83 -10.90
C LYS A 52 -10.48 7.36 -11.32
N ASN A 53 -9.69 6.53 -10.66
CA ASN A 53 -9.65 5.11 -10.97
C ASN A 53 -10.78 4.40 -10.20
N THR A 54 -11.82 4.00 -10.92
CA THR A 54 -13.00 3.30 -10.38
C THR A 54 -12.67 1.99 -9.67
N ASN A 55 -11.45 1.47 -9.86
CA ASN A 55 -11.00 0.21 -9.28
C ASN A 55 -10.13 0.40 -8.02
N ARG A 56 -10.11 1.61 -7.44
CA ARG A 56 -9.49 1.90 -6.13
C ARG A 56 -10.51 1.79 -5.01
N LEU A 57 -10.07 1.31 -3.84
CA LEU A 57 -10.86 1.30 -2.60
C LEU A 57 -12.28 0.75 -2.80
N VAL A 58 -12.39 -0.34 -3.56
CA VAL A 58 -13.67 -0.94 -3.92
C VAL A 58 -14.21 -1.68 -2.71
N VAL A 59 -15.30 -1.18 -2.15
CA VAL A 59 -16.02 -1.90 -1.08
C VAL A 59 -16.71 -3.11 -1.70
N LEU A 60 -16.28 -4.31 -1.30
CA LEU A 60 -16.79 -5.56 -1.85
C LEU A 60 -18.03 -6.04 -1.12
N ARG A 61 -18.01 -5.99 0.22
CA ARG A 61 -19.08 -6.50 1.08
C ARG A 61 -18.99 -5.84 2.46
N LYS A 62 -20.12 -5.76 3.15
CA LYS A 62 -20.21 -5.39 4.57
C LYS A 62 -20.90 -6.52 5.33
N LEU A 63 -20.27 -7.02 6.40
CA LEU A 63 -20.77 -8.10 7.25
C LEU A 63 -20.61 -7.71 8.71
N ASN A 64 -21.67 -7.81 9.52
CA ASN A 64 -21.62 -7.46 10.95
C ASN A 64 -20.97 -6.10 11.22
N ASN A 65 -21.28 -5.11 10.37
CA ASN A 65 -20.67 -3.78 10.35
C ASN A 65 -19.17 -3.68 10.04
N VAL A 66 -18.52 -4.76 9.65
CA VAL A 66 -17.16 -4.80 9.11
C VAL A 66 -17.19 -4.63 7.59
N LYS A 67 -16.37 -3.73 7.03
CA LYS A 67 -16.28 -3.54 5.57
C LYS A 67 -15.06 -4.26 4.99
N PHE A 68 -15.24 -4.97 3.89
CA PHE A 68 -14.14 -5.53 3.10
C PHE A 68 -13.85 -4.61 1.92
N ILE A 69 -12.63 -4.09 1.86
CA ILE A 69 -12.20 -3.09 0.86
C ILE A 69 -11.05 -3.68 0.05
N ASP A 70 -11.22 -3.74 -1.26
CA ASP A 70 -10.17 -4.12 -2.20
C ASP A 70 -9.49 -2.87 -2.77
N ASP A 71 -8.21 -2.71 -2.46
CA ASP A 71 -7.35 -1.73 -3.09
C ASP A 71 -6.10 -2.38 -3.70
N SER A 72 -6.30 -3.43 -4.51
CA SER A 72 -5.21 -4.13 -5.20
C SER A 72 -4.33 -3.25 -6.09
N TYR A 73 -4.80 -2.04 -6.43
CA TYR A 73 -4.04 -1.03 -7.15
C TYR A 73 -3.06 -0.24 -6.26
N ALA A 74 -3.04 -0.49 -4.95
CA ALA A 74 -1.98 -0.07 -4.04
C ALA A 74 -0.70 -0.88 -4.31
N ILE A 75 -0.05 -0.61 -5.45
CA ILE A 75 1.10 -1.38 -5.95
C ILE A 75 2.46 -0.80 -5.55
N ASN A 76 2.47 0.35 -4.88
CA ASN A 76 3.66 1.02 -4.37
C ASN A 76 3.31 1.82 -3.09
N ASN A 77 4.35 2.28 -2.38
CA ASN A 77 4.21 2.93 -1.08
C ASN A 77 3.28 4.15 -1.10
N TYR A 78 3.30 4.95 -2.16
CA TYR A 78 2.45 6.12 -2.24
C TYR A 78 0.98 5.75 -2.43
N ALA A 79 0.71 4.75 -3.27
CA ALA A 79 -0.63 4.23 -3.46
C ALA A 79 -1.16 3.55 -2.18
N LEU A 80 -0.27 2.91 -1.39
CA LEU A 80 -0.57 2.41 -0.05
C LEU A 80 -0.91 3.54 0.93
N CYS A 81 -0.10 4.61 0.99
CA CYS A 81 -0.42 5.79 1.83
C CYS A 81 -1.81 6.33 1.52
N TYR A 82 -2.14 6.50 0.23
CA TYR A 82 -3.48 6.92 -0.19
C TYR A 82 -4.56 5.94 0.30
N ALA A 83 -4.33 4.63 0.21
CA ALA A 83 -5.28 3.62 0.65
C ALA A 83 -5.58 3.74 2.16
N LEU A 84 -4.51 3.87 2.95
CA LEU A 84 -4.60 4.05 4.40
C LEU A 84 -5.28 5.36 4.75
N GLU A 85 -4.91 6.48 4.12
CA GLU A 85 -5.47 7.80 4.38
C GLU A 85 -6.96 7.92 4.08
N MET A 86 -7.40 7.34 2.97
CA MET A 86 -8.78 7.44 2.51
C MET A 86 -9.71 6.41 3.15
N THR A 87 -9.13 5.40 3.82
CA THR A 87 -9.90 4.49 4.65
C THR A 87 -10.12 5.15 6.01
N ASN A 88 -11.39 5.48 6.28
CA ASN A 88 -11.86 5.97 7.58
C ASN A 88 -12.13 4.78 8.50
N ASP A 89 -12.11 4.98 9.82
CA ASP A 89 -12.23 3.93 10.84
C ASP A 89 -10.98 3.01 10.94
N PRO A 90 -10.80 2.24 12.03
CA PRO A 90 -9.62 1.38 12.20
C PRO A 90 -9.47 0.35 11.07
N ILE A 91 -8.22 0.06 10.73
CA ILE A 91 -7.87 -0.79 9.60
C ILE A 91 -7.25 -2.10 10.08
N ILE A 92 -7.79 -3.21 9.61
CA ILE A 92 -7.11 -4.50 9.56
C ILE A 92 -6.52 -4.64 8.15
N TRP A 93 -5.22 -4.48 8.04
CA TRP A 93 -4.53 -4.40 6.75
C TRP A 93 -4.00 -5.77 6.32
N ILE A 94 -4.31 -6.18 5.09
CA ILE A 94 -3.76 -7.37 4.44
C ILE A 94 -2.77 -6.94 3.34
N SER A 95 -1.49 -7.30 3.51
CA SER A 95 -0.41 -7.05 2.54
C SER A 95 0.10 -8.34 1.88
N LEU A 96 0.86 -8.20 0.78
CA LEU A 96 1.56 -9.30 0.14
C LEU A 96 3.07 -9.07 0.20
N ASP A 97 3.79 -9.93 0.91
CA ASP A 97 5.25 -9.93 0.97
C ASP A 97 5.85 -8.52 1.16
N ASN A 98 5.94 -8.13 2.42
CA ASN A 98 6.43 -6.86 2.94
C ASN A 98 7.87 -6.47 2.53
N SER A 99 8.64 -7.33 1.86
CA SER A 99 10.01 -7.03 1.40
C SER A 99 10.16 -5.75 0.57
N ASN A 100 9.10 -5.32 -0.12
CA ASN A 100 9.11 -4.11 -0.94
C ASN A 100 8.61 -2.85 -0.21
N ILE A 101 8.22 -2.95 1.07
CA ILE A 101 7.75 -1.81 1.85
C ILE A 101 8.93 -1.04 2.41
N TYR A 102 9.17 0.13 1.83
CA TYR A 102 10.11 1.11 2.39
C TYR A 102 9.41 2.02 3.41
N LEU A 103 9.82 1.96 4.68
CA LEU A 103 9.21 2.75 5.76
C LEU A 103 9.70 4.20 5.74
N SER A 104 9.04 5.04 4.94
CA SER A 104 9.20 6.49 5.07
C SER A 104 8.51 6.97 6.35
N LYS A 105 8.94 8.10 6.90
CA LYS A 105 8.30 8.72 8.07
C LYS A 105 6.78 8.87 7.89
N TYR A 106 6.37 9.32 6.72
CA TYR A 106 4.96 9.55 6.40
C TYR A 106 4.13 8.26 6.33
N LEU A 107 4.67 7.19 5.73
CA LEU A 107 3.99 5.90 5.70
C LEU A 107 3.91 5.30 7.11
N THR A 108 4.98 5.43 7.88
CA THR A 108 5.08 4.93 9.26
C THR A 108 4.01 5.56 10.14
N GLU A 109 3.91 6.89 10.13
CA GLU A 109 2.88 7.63 10.90
C GLU A 109 1.45 7.24 10.48
N ASN A 110 1.21 6.99 9.19
CA ASN A 110 -0.09 6.52 8.71
C ASN A 110 -0.42 5.11 9.20
N ILE A 111 0.56 4.19 9.17
CA ILE A 111 0.40 2.82 9.67
C ILE A 111 0.11 2.85 11.16
N GLU A 112 0.96 3.50 11.96
CA GLU A 112 0.83 3.57 13.43
C GLU A 112 -0.52 4.16 13.87
N LYS A 113 -1.01 5.18 13.15
CA LYS A 113 -2.25 5.87 13.51
C LYS A 113 -3.51 5.10 13.12
N LYS A 114 -3.48 4.32 12.04
CA LYS A 114 -4.69 3.78 11.41
C LYS A 114 -4.81 2.27 11.44
N VAL A 115 -3.68 1.55 11.46
CA VAL A 115 -3.66 0.10 11.34
C VAL A 115 -3.71 -0.51 12.74
N LYS A 116 -4.88 -1.08 13.06
CA LYS A 116 -5.12 -1.85 14.29
C LYS A 116 -4.40 -3.19 14.26
N ILE A 117 -4.48 -3.89 13.12
CA ILE A 117 -3.86 -5.20 12.90
C ILE A 117 -3.28 -5.23 11.50
N TRP A 118 -2.05 -5.75 11.38
CA TRP A 118 -1.43 -6.00 10.08
C TRP A 118 -1.22 -7.50 9.86
N ILE A 119 -1.84 -8.04 8.82
CA ILE A 119 -1.70 -9.42 8.38
C ILE A 119 -0.91 -9.46 7.06
N ASN A 120 0.33 -9.93 7.13
CA ASN A 120 1.20 -10.09 5.97
C ASN A 120 1.07 -11.51 5.40
N ILE A 121 0.82 -11.61 4.09
CA ILE A 121 0.85 -12.90 3.39
C ILE A 121 2.26 -13.11 2.85
N SER A 122 2.98 -14.09 3.41
CA SER A 122 4.33 -14.45 2.98
C SER A 122 4.51 -15.97 3.01
N LYS A 123 5.34 -16.48 2.08
CA LYS A 123 5.78 -17.88 2.09
C LYS A 123 7.04 -18.09 2.94
N ASN A 124 7.79 -17.02 3.19
CA ASN A 124 9.00 -17.06 4.00
C ASN A 124 8.68 -16.54 5.40
N ASN A 125 9.12 -17.29 6.41
CA ASN A 125 9.03 -16.88 7.82
C ASN A 125 10.23 -15.97 8.17
N ASP A 126 10.47 -14.93 7.36
CA ASP A 126 11.70 -14.16 7.47
C ASP A 126 11.74 -13.30 8.74
N ILE A 127 12.92 -13.28 9.35
CA ILE A 127 13.30 -12.55 10.57
C ILE A 127 13.03 -11.03 10.47
N HIS A 128 12.82 -10.51 9.25
CA HIS A 128 12.48 -9.11 8.96
C HIS A 128 11.10 -8.66 9.44
N ASN A 129 10.30 -9.55 10.04
CA ASN A 129 9.02 -9.18 10.66
C ASN A 129 9.16 -8.31 11.92
N SER A 130 10.33 -8.24 12.54
CA SER A 130 10.51 -7.54 13.82
C SER A 130 10.19 -6.05 13.75
N ILE A 131 10.63 -5.35 12.70
CA ILE A 131 10.41 -3.89 12.58
C ILE A 131 8.92 -3.57 12.43
N TYR A 132 8.21 -4.34 11.60
CA TYR A 132 6.78 -4.08 11.35
C TYR A 132 5.91 -4.40 12.56
N ALA A 133 6.30 -5.36 13.38
CA ALA A 133 5.63 -5.66 14.65
C ALA A 133 5.72 -4.52 15.67
N TYR A 134 6.69 -3.59 15.54
CA TYR A 134 6.76 -2.39 16.38
C TYR A 134 5.87 -1.23 15.88
N LEU A 135 5.32 -1.32 14.67
CA LEU A 135 4.51 -0.24 14.08
C LEU A 135 3.02 -0.36 14.37
N VAL A 136 2.55 -1.57 14.74
CA VAL A 136 1.13 -1.87 14.93
C VAL A 136 0.93 -2.66 16.20
N PRO A 137 -0.25 -2.57 16.85
CA PRO A 137 -0.56 -3.35 18.04
C PRO A 137 -0.41 -4.86 17.81
N GLU A 138 -0.83 -5.34 16.65
CA GLU A 138 -0.79 -6.76 16.29
C GLU A 138 -0.29 -6.96 14.87
N PHE A 139 0.69 -7.86 14.70
CA PHE A 139 1.26 -8.24 13.41
C PHE A 139 1.25 -9.75 13.25
N TYR A 140 0.64 -10.23 12.16
CA TYR A 140 0.52 -11.65 11.85
C TYR A 140 1.15 -11.95 10.48
N THR A 141 1.81 -13.09 10.35
CA THR A 141 2.22 -13.63 9.05
C THR A 141 1.47 -14.92 8.76
N VAL A 142 0.85 -15.01 7.58
CA VAL A 142 0.09 -16.19 7.14
C VAL A 142 0.54 -16.62 5.75
N LYS A 143 0.23 -17.86 5.37
CA LYS A 143 0.74 -18.46 4.12
C LYS A 143 -0.13 -18.17 2.90
N ASN A 144 -1.39 -17.79 3.09
CA ASN A 144 -2.32 -17.59 1.99
C ASN A 144 -3.45 -16.60 2.35
N LEU A 145 -4.11 -16.11 1.31
CA LEU A 145 -5.16 -15.11 1.39
C LEU A 145 -6.41 -15.60 2.16
N SER A 146 -6.75 -16.87 2.07
CA SER A 146 -7.92 -17.41 2.79
C SER A 146 -7.71 -17.35 4.30
N GLN A 147 -6.52 -17.73 4.79
CA GLN A 147 -6.14 -17.57 6.18
C GLN A 147 -6.16 -16.09 6.60
N ALA A 148 -5.61 -15.20 5.76
CA ALA A 148 -5.58 -13.77 6.07
C ALA A 148 -6.99 -13.19 6.26
N ILE A 149 -7.92 -13.49 5.34
CA ILE A 149 -9.29 -13.00 5.39
C ILE A 149 -10.04 -13.55 6.62
N LYS A 150 -9.90 -14.85 6.90
CA LYS A 150 -10.56 -15.47 8.07
C LYS A 150 -10.03 -14.89 9.38
N LEU A 151 -8.72 -14.72 9.49
CA LEU A 151 -8.09 -14.12 10.66
C LEU A 151 -8.50 -12.66 10.83
N ALA A 152 -8.50 -11.90 9.73
CA ALA A 152 -8.95 -10.50 9.72
C ALA A 152 -10.38 -10.37 10.21
N TYR A 153 -11.30 -11.22 9.71
CA TYR A 153 -12.69 -11.18 10.09
C TYR A 153 -12.94 -11.64 11.53
N ALA A 154 -12.19 -12.63 12.01
CA ALA A 154 -12.29 -13.10 13.38
C ALA A 154 -11.87 -12.05 14.42
N PHE A 155 -10.91 -11.18 14.09
CA PHE A 155 -10.44 -10.09 14.96
C PHE A 155 -11.07 -8.72 14.68
N ALA A 156 -11.97 -8.65 13.69
CA ALA A 156 -12.65 -7.42 13.35
C ALA A 156 -13.77 -7.11 14.33
N ASP A 157 -13.80 -5.88 14.82
CA ASP A 157 -14.91 -5.34 15.58
C ASP A 157 -15.91 -4.63 14.65
N PRO A 158 -17.20 -4.54 15.01
CA PRO A 158 -18.17 -3.73 14.28
C PRO A 158 -17.66 -2.29 14.05
N GLY A 159 -17.52 -1.90 12.78
CA GLY A 159 -16.96 -0.60 12.38
C GLY A 159 -15.55 -0.68 11.77
N ASP A 160 -14.84 -1.79 11.94
CA ASP A 160 -13.51 -1.99 11.34
C ASP A 160 -13.59 -2.16 9.82
N ASN A 161 -12.47 -1.85 9.14
CA ASN A 161 -12.28 -2.15 7.72
C ASN A 161 -11.17 -3.19 7.52
N ILE A 162 -11.49 -4.24 6.78
CA ILE A 162 -10.51 -5.21 6.28
C ILE A 162 -10.07 -4.73 4.90
N LEU A 163 -8.88 -4.14 4.84
CA LEU A 163 -8.31 -3.52 3.64
C LEU A 163 -7.27 -4.44 3.00
N PHE A 164 -7.50 -4.86 1.76
CA PHE A 164 -6.49 -5.50 0.93
C PHE A 164 -5.72 -4.45 0.13
N ALA A 165 -4.51 -4.13 0.58
CA ALA A 165 -3.61 -3.16 -0.07
C ALA A 165 -2.19 -3.78 -0.16
N PRO A 166 -1.84 -4.42 -1.29
CA PRO A 166 -0.74 -5.38 -1.32
C PRO A 166 0.68 -4.80 -1.30
N ASN A 167 0.88 -3.55 -1.75
CA ASN A 167 2.20 -2.96 -2.03
C ASN A 167 3.10 -3.84 -2.92
N LYS A 168 2.50 -4.47 -3.93
CA LYS A 168 3.17 -5.42 -4.83
C LYS A 168 2.82 -5.13 -6.28
N SER A 169 3.62 -5.67 -7.20
CA SER A 169 3.44 -5.48 -8.64
C SER A 169 2.01 -5.79 -9.10
N ASN A 170 1.54 -5.03 -10.09
CA ASN A 170 0.15 -5.06 -10.57
C ASN A 170 -0.35 -6.47 -10.95
N ILE A 171 0.48 -7.26 -11.63
CA ILE A 171 0.13 -8.61 -12.09
C ILE A 171 -0.24 -9.52 -10.91
N ILE A 172 0.59 -9.51 -9.87
CA ILE A 172 0.38 -10.32 -8.67
C ILE A 172 -0.86 -9.80 -7.94
N SER A 173 -0.94 -8.49 -7.73
CA SER A 173 -2.03 -7.85 -7.00
C SER A 173 -3.40 -8.12 -7.63
N LYS A 174 -3.52 -8.10 -8.97
CA LYS A 174 -4.77 -8.40 -9.69
C LYS A 174 -5.21 -9.86 -9.52
N THR A 175 -4.27 -10.79 -9.45
CA THR A 175 -4.58 -12.21 -9.19
C THR A 175 -5.13 -12.39 -7.78
N TYR A 176 -4.57 -11.69 -6.79
CA TYR A 176 -5.08 -11.73 -5.42
C TYR A 176 -6.42 -11.00 -5.26
N SER A 177 -6.66 -9.89 -5.96
CA SER A 177 -7.96 -9.18 -5.99
C SER A 177 -9.12 -10.10 -6.35
N ASN A 178 -9.00 -10.84 -7.46
CA ASN A 178 -10.04 -11.79 -7.88
C ASN A 178 -10.31 -12.86 -6.82
N LYS A 179 -9.26 -13.36 -6.15
CA LYS A 179 -9.37 -14.33 -5.06
C LYS A 179 -9.98 -13.70 -3.80
N PHE A 180 -9.61 -12.47 -3.46
CA PHE A 180 -10.13 -11.71 -2.33
C PHE A 180 -11.63 -11.56 -2.46
N LYS A 181 -12.10 -11.08 -3.62
CA LYS A 181 -13.53 -10.97 -3.93
C LYS A 181 -14.27 -12.28 -3.82
N LYS A 182 -13.72 -13.36 -4.37
CA LYS A 182 -14.34 -14.69 -4.27
C LYS A 182 -14.49 -15.14 -2.82
N ILE A 183 -13.40 -15.11 -2.04
CA ILE A 183 -13.40 -15.59 -0.66
C ILE A 183 -14.31 -14.73 0.22
N VAL A 184 -14.29 -13.40 0.05
CA VAL A 184 -15.17 -12.49 0.82
C VAL A 184 -16.65 -12.75 0.54
N ASN A 185 -17.02 -13.18 -0.67
CA ASN A 185 -18.39 -13.56 -1.00
C ASN A 185 -18.80 -14.93 -0.41
N GLU A 186 -17.83 -15.74 -0.01
CA GLU A 186 -18.04 -17.07 0.60
C GLU A 186 -18.02 -17.04 2.15
N LEU A 187 -17.70 -15.90 2.76
CA LEU A 187 -17.80 -15.66 4.21
C LEU A 187 -19.26 -15.62 4.70
#